data_AF-A0A0F8YYN5-F1
#
_entry.id   AF-A0A0F8YYN5-F1
#
_cell.length_a   1.000
_cell.length_b   1.000
_cell.length_c   1.000
_cell.angle_alpha   90.00
_cell.angle_beta   90.00
_cell.angle_gamma   90.00
#
_symmetry.space_group_name_H-M   'P 1'
#
loop_
_entity.id
_entity.type
_entity.pdbx_description
1 polymer ?
#
loop_
_entity_poly.entity_id
_entity_poly.type
_entity_poly.pdbx_seq_one_letter_code
_entity_poly.pdbx_strand_id
1 'polypeptide(L)'
;SAARAHEPVSEGLVAILEPFIDTIIICTLTGLVLLSTGVWNEKIDNQFQQADMLFLEGVYDDTKTEDRIKLNNHLLNKETLEPFSGSLIIENGQIPSEVTLLCARSIAEDVSFYSNGELHTGSILIKSGKLQDELGEYMVQGKSLMHSAQLTTEAFSRSVMGGGGKYIVSIGLLLFAFSTAISWSYYGGRAVTYLFGSKYVIYYRMFYVVAFFFAAFTDTTIVWAISYLTIAIMTIPNLIGILILSPEIKRTIKKYWVDFGKEWPGVKLPK
;
A
#
# COMPACT_ATOMS: atom_id res chain seq x y z
N SER A 1 11.39 -7.52 24.79
CA SER A 1 10.52 -8.66 24.48
C SER A 1 9.48 -8.82 25.60
N ALA A 2 8.25 -9.19 25.27
CA ALA A 2 7.19 -9.52 26.25
C ALA A 2 6.87 -11.03 26.26
N ALA A 3 7.49 -11.80 25.36
CA ALA A 3 7.48 -13.25 25.43
C ALA A 3 8.31 -13.69 26.64
N ARG A 4 7.84 -14.72 27.33
CA ARG A 4 8.60 -15.42 28.37
C ARG A 4 9.29 -16.62 27.72
N ALA A 5 10.29 -16.41 26.87
CA ALA A 5 11.19 -17.51 26.54
C ALA A 5 12.37 -17.52 27.50
N HIS A 6 12.80 -18.71 27.89
CA HIS A 6 14.01 -18.87 28.70
C HIS A 6 15.28 -18.49 27.92
N GLU A 7 15.23 -18.57 26.58
CA GLU A 7 16.42 -18.41 25.73
C GLU A 7 16.16 -17.52 24.51
N PRO A 8 17.09 -16.61 24.18
CA PRO A 8 16.93 -15.62 23.11
C PRO A 8 16.84 -16.24 21.70
N VAL A 9 17.40 -17.44 21.51
CA VAL A 9 17.36 -18.15 20.22
C VAL A 9 15.96 -18.65 19.93
N SER A 10 15.22 -19.15 20.92
CA SER A 10 13.84 -19.59 20.74
C SER A 10 12.92 -18.42 20.35
N GLU A 11 13.07 -17.25 20.97
CA GLU A 11 12.31 -16.05 20.54
C GLU A 11 12.66 -15.64 19.12
N GLY A 12 13.95 -15.67 18.75
CA GLY A 12 14.40 -15.35 17.40
C GLY A 12 13.80 -16.29 16.34
N LEU A 13 13.72 -17.60 16.62
CA LEU A 13 13.11 -18.58 15.71
C LEU A 13 11.61 -18.33 15.52
N VAL A 14 10.89 -17.97 16.60
CA VAL A 14 9.47 -17.60 16.50
C VAL A 14 9.29 -16.30 15.72
N ALA A 15 10.14 -15.30 15.94
CA ALA A 15 10.07 -14.03 15.21
C ALA A 15 10.28 -14.20 13.69
N ILE A 16 11.09 -15.17 13.24
CA ILE A 16 11.28 -15.48 11.82
C ILE A 16 10.01 -16.06 11.17
N LEU A 17 9.10 -16.64 11.97
CA LEU A 17 7.84 -17.17 11.46
C LEU A 17 6.90 -16.05 10.97
N GLU A 18 6.99 -14.84 11.54
CA GLU A 18 6.17 -13.69 11.14
C GLU A 18 6.34 -13.32 9.66
N PRO A 19 7.56 -12.99 9.15
CA PRO A 19 7.74 -12.68 7.73
C PRO A 19 7.49 -13.88 6.82
N PHE A 20 7.70 -15.12 7.31
CA PHE A 20 7.36 -16.32 6.53
C PHE A 20 5.85 -16.43 6.30
N ILE A 21 5.04 -16.30 7.36
CA ILE A 21 3.58 -16.33 7.22
C ILE A 21 3.13 -15.16 6.34
N ASP A 22 3.58 -13.94 6.62
CA ASP A 22 3.13 -12.75 5.90
C ASP A 22 3.50 -12.79 4.41
N THR A 23 4.78 -12.95 4.09
CA THR A 23 5.25 -12.86 2.70
C THR A 23 5.06 -14.16 1.92
N ILE A 24 5.43 -15.30 2.49
CA ILE A 24 5.42 -16.56 1.73
C ILE A 24 4.03 -17.16 1.67
N ILE A 25 3.22 -17.06 2.73
CA ILE A 25 1.87 -17.62 2.74
C ILE A 25 0.87 -16.56 2.27
N ILE A 26 0.71 -15.45 2.99
CA ILE A 26 -0.39 -14.51 2.75
C ILE A 26 -0.23 -13.74 1.43
N CYS A 27 0.94 -13.14 1.17
CA CYS A 27 1.17 -12.43 -0.09
C CYS A 27 1.13 -13.36 -1.31
N THR A 28 1.65 -14.58 -1.21
CA THR A 28 1.57 -15.57 -2.30
C THR A 28 0.13 -15.99 -2.58
N LEU A 29 -0.68 -16.25 -1.56
CA LEU A 29 -2.10 -16.58 -1.75
C LEU A 29 -2.85 -15.43 -2.43
N THR A 30 -2.60 -14.19 -1.99
CA THR A 30 -3.19 -12.99 -2.60
C THR A 30 -2.77 -12.87 -4.07
N GLY A 31 -1.48 -13.06 -4.36
CA GLY A 31 -0.94 -13.05 -5.73
C GLY A 31 -1.55 -14.15 -6.60
N LEU A 32 -1.73 -15.36 -6.06
CA LEU A 32 -2.36 -16.47 -6.78
C LEU A 32 -3.82 -16.18 -7.12
N VAL A 33 -4.58 -15.57 -6.20
CA VAL A 33 -5.96 -15.14 -6.46
C VAL A 33 -6.00 -14.06 -7.55
N LEU A 34 -5.11 -13.07 -7.49
CA LEU A 34 -5.00 -12.03 -8.52
C LEU A 34 -4.69 -12.62 -9.91
N LEU A 35 -3.72 -13.53 -9.99
CA LEU A 35 -3.30 -14.14 -11.25
C LEU A 35 -4.35 -15.10 -11.82
N SER A 36 -4.97 -15.92 -10.97
CA SER A 36 -5.97 -16.91 -11.40
C SER A 36 -7.27 -16.29 -11.89
N THR A 37 -7.63 -15.10 -11.40
CA THR A 37 -8.84 -14.39 -11.82
C THR A 37 -8.64 -13.51 -13.04
N GLY A 38 -7.39 -13.16 -13.39
CA GLY A 38 -7.06 -12.33 -14.56
C GLY A 38 -7.48 -10.86 -14.44
N VAL A 39 -8.07 -10.46 -13.31
CA VAL A 39 -8.66 -9.12 -13.09
C VAL A 39 -7.66 -7.98 -13.23
N TRP A 40 -6.36 -8.25 -13.05
CA TRP A 40 -5.27 -7.27 -13.15
C TRP A 40 -5.07 -6.71 -14.56
N ASN A 41 -5.63 -7.35 -15.59
CA ASN A 41 -5.48 -6.95 -16.99
C ASN A 41 -6.81 -6.51 -17.64
N GLU A 42 -7.86 -6.32 -16.84
CA GLU A 42 -9.19 -5.95 -17.32
C GLU A 42 -9.55 -4.53 -16.85
N LYS A 43 -10.09 -3.71 -17.76
CA LYS A 43 -10.67 -2.42 -17.40
C LYS A 43 -12.06 -2.64 -16.82
N ILE A 44 -12.24 -2.27 -15.56
CA ILE A 44 -13.47 -2.50 -14.81
C ILE A 44 -14.08 -1.15 -14.47
N ASP A 45 -15.40 -1.09 -14.53
CA ASP A 45 -16.14 0.09 -14.12
C ASP A 45 -15.94 0.35 -12.63
N ASN A 46 -15.35 1.50 -12.29
CA ASN A 46 -15.11 1.90 -10.91
C ASN A 46 -15.20 3.41 -10.73
N GLN A 47 -15.24 3.83 -9.46
CA GLN A 47 -15.14 5.23 -9.09
C GLN A 47 -13.66 5.62 -9.00
N PHE A 48 -13.26 6.64 -9.77
CA PHE A 48 -11.88 7.09 -9.81
C PHE A 48 -11.53 7.94 -8.59
N GLN A 49 -10.36 7.68 -8.00
CA GLN A 49 -9.80 8.54 -6.97
C GLN A 49 -9.05 9.70 -7.62
N GLN A 50 -9.22 10.91 -7.10
CA GLN A 50 -8.55 12.12 -7.62
C GLN A 50 -7.02 11.99 -7.66
N ALA A 51 -6.43 11.26 -6.70
CA ALA A 51 -5.00 10.97 -6.67
C ALA A 51 -4.53 10.18 -7.91
N ASP A 52 -5.37 9.29 -8.43
CA ASP A 52 -5.04 8.36 -9.50
C ASP A 52 -5.38 8.91 -10.90
N MET A 53 -6.15 9.99 -10.95
CA MET A 53 -6.51 10.68 -12.20
C MET A 53 -5.38 11.56 -12.72
N LEU A 54 -5.13 11.51 -14.02
CA LEU A 54 -4.23 12.41 -14.74
C LEU A 54 -4.79 12.72 -16.13
N PHE A 55 -5.09 14.00 -16.38
CA PHE A 55 -5.51 14.48 -17.68
C PHE A 55 -4.28 14.83 -18.52
N LEU A 56 -4.20 14.25 -19.71
CA LEU A 56 -3.12 14.50 -20.68
C LEU A 56 -3.65 15.27 -21.87
N GLU A 57 -2.83 16.19 -22.38
CA GLU A 57 -3.09 16.93 -23.61
C GLU A 57 -3.07 15.95 -24.80
N GLY A 58 -4.13 15.96 -25.61
CA GLY A 58 -4.26 15.11 -26.79
C GLY A 58 -4.95 13.77 -26.56
N VAL A 59 -5.17 13.04 -27.67
CA VAL A 59 -5.89 11.77 -27.72
C VAL A 59 -4.91 10.62 -27.91
N TYR A 60 -4.81 9.75 -26.91
CA TYR A 60 -3.99 8.54 -26.96
C TYR A 60 -4.87 7.30 -26.97
N ASP A 61 -4.43 6.27 -27.70
CA ASP A 61 -5.13 5.01 -27.84
C ASP A 61 -4.21 3.85 -27.47
N ASP A 62 -4.56 3.10 -26.43
CA ASP A 62 -3.77 1.95 -25.96
C ASP A 62 -3.95 0.72 -26.84
N THR A 63 -4.66 0.79 -27.98
CA THR A 63 -4.64 -0.24 -29.03
C THR A 63 -3.60 0.04 -30.10
N LYS A 64 -3.16 1.30 -30.25
CA LYS A 64 -2.16 1.72 -31.24
C LYS A 64 -0.74 1.56 -30.71
N THR A 65 0.12 0.91 -31.49
CA THR A 65 1.51 0.63 -31.08
C THR A 65 2.33 1.89 -30.79
N GLU A 66 2.14 2.96 -31.57
CA GLU A 66 2.87 4.22 -31.37
C GLU A 66 2.49 4.91 -30.05
N ASP A 67 1.19 5.00 -29.75
CA ASP A 67 0.69 5.61 -28.53
C ASP A 67 1.03 4.76 -27.31
N ARG A 68 1.01 3.42 -27.42
CA ARG A 68 1.51 2.51 -26.38
C ARG A 68 2.96 2.81 -26.00
N ILE A 69 3.83 3.08 -26.98
CA ILE A 69 5.24 3.39 -26.71
C ILE A 69 5.35 4.73 -25.97
N LYS A 70 4.62 5.75 -26.42
CA LYS A 70 4.59 7.08 -25.76
C LYS A 70 4.08 6.99 -24.32
N LEU A 71 2.95 6.30 -24.10
CA LEU A 71 2.37 6.07 -22.78
C LEU A 71 3.33 5.28 -21.87
N ASN A 72 3.94 4.22 -22.40
CA ASN A 72 4.91 3.44 -21.63
C ASN A 72 6.14 4.28 -21.23
N ASN A 73 6.67 5.10 -22.15
CA ASN A 73 7.78 6.01 -21.84
C ASN A 73 7.40 7.04 -20.76
N HIS A 74 6.15 7.53 -20.77
CA HIS A 74 5.61 8.40 -19.74
C HIS A 74 5.51 7.73 -18.39
N LEU A 75 4.92 6.53 -18.32
CA LEU A 75 4.79 5.79 -17.08
C LEU A 75 6.16 5.37 -16.49
N LEU A 76 7.17 5.19 -17.34
CA LEU A 76 8.55 4.90 -16.94
C LEU A 76 9.39 6.16 -16.64
N ASN A 77 8.80 7.36 -16.67
CA ASN A 77 9.49 8.64 -16.50
C ASN A 77 10.66 8.87 -17.48
N LYS A 78 10.59 8.29 -18.69
CA LYS A 78 11.59 8.50 -19.76
C LYS A 78 11.25 9.69 -20.63
N GLU A 79 9.97 9.91 -20.90
CA GLU A 79 9.45 10.97 -21.76
C GLU A 79 8.10 11.43 -21.19
N THR A 80 7.96 12.69 -20.84
CA THR A 80 6.74 13.15 -20.14
C THR A 80 5.73 13.68 -21.14
N LEU A 81 4.56 13.04 -21.23
CA LEU A 81 3.42 13.60 -21.94
C LEU A 81 2.90 14.83 -21.21
N GLU A 82 2.49 15.86 -21.95
CA GLU A 82 2.10 17.14 -21.38
C GLU A 82 0.78 17.00 -20.59
N PRO A 83 0.77 17.35 -19.29
CA PRO A 83 -0.46 17.36 -18.52
C PRO A 83 -1.39 18.50 -18.95
N PHE A 84 -2.65 18.19 -19.22
CA PHE A 84 -3.65 19.20 -19.60
C PHE A 84 -3.81 20.24 -18.49
N SER A 85 -3.84 21.52 -18.86
CA SER A 85 -4.06 22.62 -17.91
C SER A 85 -5.01 23.64 -18.53
N GLY A 86 -6.21 23.75 -17.96
CA GLY A 86 -7.25 24.60 -18.50
C GLY A 86 -8.63 24.28 -17.95
N SER A 87 -9.63 24.96 -18.51
CA SER A 87 -11.03 24.66 -18.26
C SER A 87 -11.50 23.62 -19.27
N LEU A 88 -11.93 22.46 -18.78
CA LEU A 88 -12.53 21.41 -19.61
C LEU A 88 -14.06 21.54 -19.51
N ILE A 89 -14.73 21.63 -20.66
CA ILE A 89 -16.20 21.71 -20.70
C ILE A 89 -16.75 20.29 -20.75
N ILE A 90 -17.45 19.87 -19.70
CA ILE A 90 -18.17 18.60 -19.63
C ILE A 90 -19.61 18.84 -20.07
N GLU A 91 -20.09 18.03 -21.01
CA GLU A 91 -21.50 18.04 -21.43
C GLU A 91 -22.12 16.67 -21.14
N ASN A 92 -23.24 16.64 -20.40
CA ASN A 92 -23.92 15.39 -19.99
C ASN A 92 -22.97 14.35 -19.36
N GLY A 93 -22.01 14.81 -18.57
CA GLY A 93 -21.03 13.98 -17.87
C GLY A 93 -19.87 13.48 -18.74
N GLN A 94 -19.82 13.78 -20.04
CA GLN A 94 -18.78 13.26 -20.94
C GLN A 94 -17.60 14.22 -21.11
N ILE A 95 -16.40 13.64 -21.23
CA ILE A 95 -15.17 14.37 -21.54
C ILE A 95 -15.14 14.71 -23.04
N PRO A 96 -14.72 15.92 -23.44
CA PRO A 96 -14.43 16.26 -24.82
C PRO A 96 -13.41 15.32 -25.47
N SER A 97 -13.52 15.10 -26.77
CA SER A 97 -12.62 14.23 -27.54
C SER A 97 -11.19 14.77 -27.74
N GLU A 98 -10.75 15.75 -26.95
CA GLU A 98 -9.46 16.43 -27.09
C GLU A 98 -8.45 16.04 -26.00
N VAL A 99 -8.94 15.42 -24.91
CA VAL A 99 -8.14 15.12 -23.71
C VAL A 99 -8.24 13.63 -23.38
N THR A 100 -7.10 13.04 -23.02
CA THR A 100 -7.06 11.66 -22.52
C THR A 100 -7.02 11.65 -21.00
N LEU A 101 -7.95 10.95 -20.37
CA LEU A 101 -7.91 10.69 -18.93
C LEU A 101 -7.17 9.37 -18.68
N LEU A 102 -6.10 9.43 -17.90
CA LEU A 102 -5.53 8.26 -17.25
C LEU A 102 -6.12 8.12 -15.84
N CYS A 103 -6.48 6.91 -15.46
CA CYS A 103 -6.75 6.52 -14.09
C CYS A 103 -5.89 5.31 -13.75
N ALA A 104 -5.26 5.27 -12.58
CA ALA A 104 -4.48 4.10 -12.13
C ALA A 104 -3.41 3.64 -13.16
N ARG A 105 -2.81 4.60 -13.89
CA ARG A 105 -1.84 4.37 -14.99
C ARG A 105 -2.40 3.62 -16.21
N SER A 106 -3.71 3.63 -16.40
CA SER A 106 -4.40 3.07 -17.57
C SER A 106 -5.31 4.13 -18.20
N ILE A 107 -5.52 4.05 -19.51
CA ILE A 107 -6.49 4.92 -20.20
C ILE A 107 -7.88 4.59 -19.68
N ALA A 108 -8.57 5.61 -19.15
CA ALA A 108 -9.94 5.51 -18.72
C ALA A 108 -10.89 5.55 -19.93
N GLU A 109 -11.86 4.66 -19.94
CA GLU A 109 -12.89 4.53 -20.98
C GLU A 109 -14.28 4.79 -20.37
N ASP A 110 -15.26 5.14 -21.21
CA ASP A 110 -16.65 5.35 -20.80
C ASP A 110 -16.82 6.30 -19.58
N VAL A 111 -15.99 7.34 -19.52
CA VAL A 111 -15.91 8.21 -18.33
C VAL A 111 -17.13 9.11 -18.22
N SER A 112 -17.73 9.13 -17.04
CA SER A 112 -18.89 9.93 -16.67
C SER A 112 -18.62 10.75 -15.41
N PHE A 113 -18.92 12.05 -15.47
CA PHE A 113 -18.85 12.99 -14.36
C PHE A 113 -20.23 13.21 -13.77
N TYR A 114 -20.31 13.14 -12.45
CA TYR A 114 -21.52 13.40 -11.68
C TYR A 114 -21.27 14.52 -10.68
N SER A 115 -22.28 15.36 -10.46
CA SER A 115 -22.33 16.36 -9.39
C SER A 115 -23.68 16.25 -8.69
N ASN A 116 -23.68 16.15 -7.36
CA ASN A 116 -24.89 15.92 -6.55
C ASN A 116 -25.76 14.72 -6.99
N GLY A 117 -25.15 13.71 -7.61
CA GLY A 117 -25.84 12.49 -8.08
C GLY A 117 -26.44 12.56 -9.49
N GLU A 118 -26.33 13.71 -10.18
CA GLU A 118 -26.77 13.88 -11.57
C GLU A 118 -25.57 14.07 -12.51
N LEU A 119 -25.76 13.80 -13.81
CA LEU A 119 -24.71 14.02 -14.80
C LEU A 119 -24.31 15.49 -14.84
N HIS A 120 -23.03 15.74 -14.65
CA HIS A 120 -22.52 17.10 -14.61
C HIS A 120 -22.50 17.71 -16.02
N THR A 121 -22.99 18.95 -16.16
CA THR A 121 -22.78 19.77 -17.35
C THR A 121 -22.23 21.11 -16.89
N GLY A 122 -21.03 21.45 -17.33
CA GLY A 122 -20.32 22.63 -16.83
C GLY A 122 -18.83 22.61 -17.14
N SER A 123 -18.16 23.69 -16.74
CA SER A 123 -16.70 23.81 -16.83
C SER A 123 -16.06 23.26 -15.56
N ILE A 124 -15.13 22.32 -15.72
CA ILE A 124 -14.26 21.84 -14.64
C ILE A 124 -12.85 22.39 -14.84
N LEU A 125 -12.20 22.77 -13.73
CA LEU A 125 -10.85 23.30 -13.76
C LEU A 125 -9.83 22.19 -13.56
N ILE A 126 -8.91 22.04 -14.52
CA ILE A 126 -7.78 21.12 -14.44
C ILE A 126 -6.49 21.93 -14.40
N LYS A 127 -5.59 21.60 -13.48
CA LYS A 127 -4.28 22.24 -13.36
C LYS A 127 -3.19 21.18 -13.32
N SER A 128 -2.25 21.25 -14.26
CA SER A 128 -1.15 20.28 -14.38
C SER A 128 -1.64 18.84 -14.41
N GLY A 129 -2.72 18.59 -15.15
CA GLY A 129 -3.35 17.28 -15.29
C GLY A 129 -4.14 16.80 -14.08
N LYS A 130 -4.31 17.62 -13.03
CA LYS A 130 -5.07 17.27 -11.83
C LYS A 130 -6.38 18.07 -11.75
N LEU A 131 -7.47 17.36 -11.50
CA LEU A 131 -8.78 17.96 -11.22
C LEU A 131 -8.69 18.83 -9.96
N GLN A 132 -9.12 20.08 -10.07
CA GLN A 132 -9.21 21.01 -8.95
C GLN A 132 -10.59 20.88 -8.32
N ASP A 133 -10.73 19.92 -7.41
CA ASP A 133 -11.95 19.67 -6.65
C ASP A 133 -11.62 19.69 -5.15
N GLU A 134 -11.56 20.88 -4.57
CA GLU A 134 -11.23 21.04 -3.14
C GLU A 134 -12.41 20.69 -2.22
N LEU A 135 -13.63 20.72 -2.76
CA LEU A 135 -14.87 20.53 -2.02
C LEU A 135 -15.46 19.10 -2.18
N GLY A 136 -14.89 18.29 -3.08
CA GLY A 136 -15.37 16.94 -3.36
C GLY A 136 -16.71 16.93 -4.07
N GLU A 137 -16.95 17.92 -4.93
CA GLU A 137 -18.22 18.12 -5.64
C GLU A 137 -18.43 17.12 -6.78
N TYR A 138 -17.33 16.56 -7.32
CA TYR A 138 -17.37 15.71 -8.50
C TYR A 138 -17.12 14.25 -8.16
N MET A 139 -18.02 13.39 -8.62
CA MET A 139 -17.81 11.94 -8.67
C MET A 139 -17.52 11.54 -10.11
N VAL A 140 -16.34 10.97 -10.34
CA VAL A 140 -15.91 10.49 -11.66
C VAL A 140 -15.95 8.97 -11.67
N GLN A 141 -16.62 8.39 -12.66
CA GLN A 141 -16.74 6.94 -12.86
C GLN A 141 -16.38 6.57 -14.30
N GLY A 142 -15.88 5.37 -14.50
CA GLY A 142 -15.62 4.82 -15.83
C GLY A 142 -14.84 3.52 -15.75
N LYS A 143 -14.46 2.98 -16.89
CA LYS A 143 -13.67 1.74 -16.98
C LYS A 143 -12.18 2.07 -16.96
N SER A 144 -11.46 1.47 -16.03
CA SER A 144 -9.99 1.55 -15.99
C SER A 144 -9.39 0.34 -15.28
N LEU A 145 -8.07 0.15 -15.36
CA LEU A 145 -7.40 -0.81 -14.50
C LEU A 145 -7.54 -0.38 -13.03
N MET A 146 -7.60 -1.34 -12.12
CA MET A 146 -7.64 -1.09 -10.69
C MET A 146 -6.29 -1.40 -10.05
N HIS A 147 -5.99 -0.78 -8.91
CA HIS A 147 -4.83 -1.16 -8.09
C HIS A 147 -5.17 -1.27 -6.60
N SER A 148 -4.18 -1.71 -5.81
CA SER A 148 -4.23 -1.78 -4.35
C SER A 148 -5.43 -2.59 -3.81
N ALA A 149 -6.09 -2.11 -2.76
CA ALA A 149 -7.14 -2.83 -2.05
C ALA A 149 -8.41 -3.08 -2.90
N GLN A 150 -8.71 -2.20 -3.86
CA GLN A 150 -9.88 -2.38 -4.71
C GLN A 150 -9.67 -3.56 -5.68
N LEU A 151 -8.47 -3.66 -6.27
CA LEU A 151 -8.09 -4.76 -7.15
C LEU A 151 -8.17 -6.12 -6.42
N THR A 152 -7.64 -6.19 -5.19
CA THR A 152 -7.71 -7.43 -4.41
C THR A 152 -9.15 -7.78 -4.01
N THR A 153 -9.96 -6.79 -3.66
CA THR A 153 -11.39 -7.00 -3.34
C THR A 153 -12.15 -7.58 -4.53
N GLU A 154 -11.91 -7.06 -5.73
CA GLU A 154 -12.54 -7.56 -6.96
C GLU A 154 -12.03 -8.96 -7.32
N ALA A 155 -10.72 -9.20 -7.21
CA ALA A 155 -10.13 -10.53 -7.42
C ALA A 155 -10.77 -11.58 -6.50
N PHE A 156 -10.87 -11.30 -5.20
CA PHE A 156 -11.47 -12.22 -4.25
C PHE A 156 -12.97 -12.41 -4.50
N SER A 157 -13.67 -11.40 -5.01
CA SER A 157 -15.09 -11.51 -5.37
C SER A 157 -15.33 -12.42 -6.58
N ARG A 158 -14.40 -12.44 -7.53
CA ARG A 158 -14.42 -13.34 -8.70
C ARG A 158 -13.82 -14.72 -8.42
N SER A 159 -13.13 -14.89 -7.29
CA SER A 159 -12.53 -16.15 -6.89
C SER A 159 -13.57 -17.20 -6.51
N VAL A 160 -13.10 -18.40 -6.13
CA VAL A 160 -13.94 -19.48 -5.58
C VAL A 160 -14.77 -19.06 -4.36
N MET A 161 -14.42 -17.96 -3.69
CA MET A 161 -15.17 -17.40 -2.55
C MET A 161 -16.42 -16.60 -2.96
N GLY A 162 -16.58 -16.29 -4.26
CA GLY A 162 -17.70 -15.52 -4.80
C GLY A 162 -17.89 -14.16 -4.11
N GLY A 163 -19.13 -13.66 -4.07
CA GLY A 163 -19.45 -12.37 -3.46
C GLY A 163 -19.15 -12.24 -1.95
N GLY A 164 -18.77 -13.33 -1.27
CA GLY A 164 -18.24 -13.29 0.10
C GLY A 164 -16.80 -12.79 0.19
N GLY A 165 -16.03 -12.93 -0.89
CA GLY A 165 -14.61 -12.57 -0.95
C GLY A 165 -14.34 -11.10 -0.61
N LYS A 166 -15.18 -10.17 -1.08
CA LYS A 166 -15.05 -8.74 -0.74
C LYS A 166 -15.08 -8.46 0.77
N TYR A 167 -15.93 -9.17 1.51
CA TYR A 167 -16.07 -8.96 2.95
C TYR A 167 -14.86 -9.54 3.69
N ILE A 168 -14.34 -10.69 3.25
CA ILE A 168 -13.13 -11.28 3.81
C ILE A 168 -11.95 -10.31 3.65
N VAL A 169 -11.75 -9.76 2.45
CA VAL A 169 -10.67 -8.78 2.19
C VAL A 169 -10.87 -7.52 3.02
N SER A 170 -12.07 -6.96 3.06
CA SER A 170 -12.35 -5.71 3.79
C SER A 170 -12.15 -5.86 5.30
N ILE A 171 -12.66 -6.94 5.90
CA ILE A 171 -12.48 -7.23 7.33
C ILE A 171 -11.02 -7.57 7.62
N GLY A 172 -10.37 -8.35 6.76
CA GLY A 172 -8.95 -8.68 6.88
C GLY A 172 -8.07 -7.44 6.86
N LEU A 173 -8.29 -6.53 5.90
CA LEU A 173 -7.57 -5.27 5.80
C LEU A 173 -7.77 -4.39 7.04
N LEU A 174 -8.99 -4.33 7.56
CA LEU A 174 -9.30 -3.59 8.79
C LEU A 174 -8.51 -4.14 9.98
N LEU A 175 -8.56 -5.46 10.22
CA LEU A 175 -7.84 -6.11 11.31
C LEU A 175 -6.32 -5.99 11.15
N PHE A 176 -5.82 -6.08 9.92
CA PHE A 176 -4.40 -5.90 9.60
C PHE A 176 -3.92 -4.47 9.91
N ALA A 177 -4.68 -3.46 9.48
CA ALA A 177 -4.37 -2.06 9.76
C ALA A 177 -4.38 -1.77 11.27
N PHE A 178 -5.39 -2.27 12.00
CA PHE A 178 -5.46 -2.11 13.45
C PHE A 178 -4.33 -2.80 14.19
N SER A 179 -4.02 -4.05 13.87
CA SER A 179 -2.93 -4.78 14.52
C SER A 179 -1.58 -4.12 14.28
N THR A 180 -1.36 -3.61 13.06
CA THR A 180 -0.16 -2.84 12.69
C THR A 180 -0.06 -1.57 13.52
N ALA A 181 -1.13 -0.78 13.63
CA ALA A 181 -1.15 0.44 14.44
C ALA A 181 -0.82 0.17 15.93
N ILE A 182 -1.35 -0.91 16.50
CA ILE A 182 -1.05 -1.32 17.88
C ILE A 182 0.43 -1.69 18.04
N SER A 183 0.97 -2.50 17.12
CA SER A 183 2.37 -2.93 17.15
C SER A 183 3.33 -1.76 17.04
N TRP A 184 3.10 -0.81 16.12
CA TRP A 184 3.94 0.38 15.98
C TRP A 184 3.84 1.33 17.18
N SER A 185 2.66 1.49 17.77
CA SER A 185 2.50 2.22 19.03
C SER A 185 3.28 1.57 20.18
N TYR A 186 3.32 0.23 20.23
CA TYR A 186 4.12 -0.49 21.21
C TYR A 186 5.63 -0.32 20.98
N TYR A 187 6.12 -0.48 19.73
CA TYR A 187 7.54 -0.32 19.40
C TYR A 187 8.02 1.11 19.68
N GLY A 188 7.25 2.12 19.29
CA GLY A 188 7.57 3.51 19.60
C GLY A 188 7.57 3.79 21.10
N GLY A 189 6.64 3.19 21.85
CA GLY A 189 6.65 3.24 23.32
C GLY A 189 7.92 2.65 23.93
N ARG A 190 8.48 1.57 23.36
CA ARG A 190 9.78 1.00 23.78
C ARG A 190 10.94 1.93 23.46
N ALA A 191 10.95 2.58 22.29
CA ALA A 191 11.96 3.57 21.95
C ALA A 191 11.92 4.79 22.91
N VAL A 192 10.73 5.29 23.23
CA VAL A 192 10.53 6.38 24.19
C VAL A 192 10.98 5.98 25.59
N THR A 193 10.71 4.74 26.00
CA THR A 193 11.18 4.22 27.29
C THR A 193 12.72 4.23 27.36
N TYR A 194 13.39 3.86 26.27
CA TYR A 194 14.85 3.85 26.20
C TYR A 194 15.46 5.27 26.25
N LEU A 195 14.83 6.24 25.57
CA LEU A 195 15.36 7.61 25.47
C LEU A 195 15.00 8.50 26.66
N PHE A 196 13.76 8.44 27.14
CA PHE A 196 13.20 9.40 28.10
C PHE A 196 12.68 8.74 29.38
N GLY A 197 12.59 7.41 29.41
CA GLY A 197 12.04 6.65 30.53
C GLY A 197 10.54 6.35 30.40
N SER A 198 10.06 5.45 31.26
CA SER A 198 8.69 4.90 31.18
C SER A 198 7.57 5.92 31.38
N LYS A 199 7.85 7.01 32.12
CA LYS A 199 6.88 8.09 32.38
C LYS A 199 6.39 8.76 31.09
N TYR A 200 7.22 8.79 30.04
CA TYR A 200 6.88 9.51 28.80
C TYR A 200 6.09 8.68 27.78
N VAL A 201 5.91 7.39 28.02
CA VAL A 201 5.18 6.49 27.11
C VAL A 201 3.74 6.92 26.94
N ILE A 202 3.09 7.43 27.99
CA ILE A 202 1.69 7.89 27.89
C ILE A 202 1.56 9.11 26.98
N TYR A 203 2.48 10.09 27.07
CA TYR A 203 2.46 11.27 26.20
C TYR A 203 2.72 10.87 24.74
N TYR A 204 3.65 9.94 24.50
CA TYR A 204 3.87 9.39 23.18
C TYR A 204 2.61 8.73 22.60
N ARG A 205 1.89 7.91 23.39
CA ARG A 205 0.65 7.26 22.92
C ARG A 205 -0.45 8.27 22.60
N MET A 206 -0.60 9.31 23.42
CA MET A 206 -1.55 10.39 23.15
C MET A 206 -1.20 11.10 21.84
N PHE A 207 0.08 11.45 21.65
CA PHE A 207 0.56 12.03 20.41
C PHE A 207 0.34 11.10 19.21
N TYR A 208 0.62 9.80 19.35
CA TYR A 208 0.44 8.79 18.30
C TYR A 208 -1.02 8.74 17.82
N VAL A 209 -2.00 8.73 18.73
CA VAL A 209 -3.43 8.71 18.38
C VAL A 209 -3.85 9.99 17.67
N VAL A 210 -3.41 11.16 18.16
CA VAL A 210 -3.71 12.45 17.51
C VAL A 210 -3.08 12.53 16.12
N ALA A 211 -1.82 12.12 15.97
CA ALA A 211 -1.14 12.07 14.69
C ALA A 211 -1.85 11.11 13.70
N PHE A 212 -2.35 9.96 14.18
CA PHE A 212 -3.10 9.01 13.37
C PHE A 212 -4.39 9.62 12.81
N PHE A 213 -5.10 10.43 13.60
CA PHE A 213 -6.28 11.17 13.15
C PHE A 213 -5.95 12.17 12.03
N PHE A 214 -4.90 12.97 12.20
CA PHE A 214 -4.49 13.92 11.15
C PHE A 214 -3.96 13.23 9.89
N ALA A 215 -3.29 12.07 10.04
CA ALA A 215 -2.80 11.29 8.92
C ALA A 215 -3.95 10.82 7.99
N ALA A 216 -5.15 10.61 8.50
CA ALA A 216 -6.31 10.20 7.71
C ALA A 216 -6.77 11.27 6.68
N PHE A 217 -6.41 12.54 6.89
CA PHE A 217 -6.75 13.65 5.99
C PHE A 217 -5.52 14.24 5.28
N THR A 218 -4.33 13.66 5.49
CA THR A 218 -3.10 14.12 4.87
C THR A 218 -2.88 13.43 3.53
N ASP A 219 -2.34 14.15 2.54
CA ASP A 219 -1.95 13.56 1.26
C ASP A 219 -1.02 12.36 1.47
N THR A 220 -1.39 11.23 0.91
CA THR A 220 -0.67 9.96 1.04
C THR A 220 0.76 10.07 0.52
N THR A 221 1.01 10.90 -0.49
CA THR A 221 2.34 11.14 -1.08
C THR A 221 3.31 11.69 -0.05
N ILE A 222 2.87 12.64 0.77
CA ILE A 222 3.68 13.23 1.85
C ILE A 222 3.98 12.17 2.91
N VAL A 223 2.97 11.39 3.29
CA VAL A 223 3.10 10.31 4.29
C VAL A 223 4.11 9.26 3.81
N TRP A 224 4.04 8.83 2.55
CA TRP A 224 4.98 7.88 1.95
C TRP A 224 6.41 8.43 1.91
N ALA A 225 6.59 9.70 1.52
CA ALA A 225 7.91 10.33 1.46
C ALA A 225 8.61 10.37 2.83
N ILE A 226 7.89 10.79 3.88
CA ILE A 226 8.42 10.81 5.26
C ILE A 226 8.68 9.39 5.76
N SER A 227 7.78 8.44 5.44
CA SER A 227 7.94 7.03 5.82
C SER A 227 9.20 6.42 5.22
N TYR A 228 9.49 6.64 3.94
CA TYR A 228 10.71 6.10 3.32
C TYR A 228 11.98 6.66 3.95
N LEU A 229 12.01 7.96 4.25
CA LEU A 229 13.15 8.58 4.92
C LEU A 229 13.37 8.00 6.33
N THR A 230 12.30 7.90 7.13
CA THR A 230 12.38 7.39 8.51
C THR A 230 12.72 5.91 8.57
N ILE A 231 12.17 5.08 7.66
CA ILE A 231 12.53 3.67 7.52
C ILE A 231 14.02 3.52 7.19
N ALA A 232 14.55 4.33 6.27
CA ALA A 232 15.98 4.29 5.94
C ALA A 232 16.85 4.65 7.16
N ILE A 233 16.50 5.71 7.88
CA ILE A 233 17.20 6.16 9.10
C ILE A 233 17.21 5.08 10.19
N MET A 234 16.12 4.33 10.36
CA MET A 234 16.03 3.22 11.32
C MET A 234 16.78 1.97 10.83
N THR A 235 16.64 1.64 9.55
CA THR A 235 17.12 0.36 9.00
C THR A 235 18.63 0.32 8.88
N ILE A 236 19.26 1.42 8.44
CA ILE A 236 20.71 1.45 8.19
C ILE A 236 21.53 1.15 9.48
N PRO A 237 21.32 1.86 10.61
CA PRO A 237 22.06 1.57 11.84
C PRO A 237 21.77 0.17 12.39
N ASN A 238 20.52 -0.28 12.31
CA ASN A 238 20.12 -1.61 12.76
C ASN A 238 20.84 -2.70 11.96
N LEU A 239 20.89 -2.59 10.64
CA LEU A 239 21.55 -3.56 9.77
C LEU A 239 23.06 -3.61 10.04
N ILE A 240 23.71 -2.44 10.19
CA ILE A 240 25.13 -2.37 10.59
C ILE A 240 25.35 -3.06 11.93
N GLY A 241 24.49 -2.80 12.92
CA GLY A 241 24.54 -3.44 14.23
C GLY A 241 24.43 -4.97 14.14
N ILE A 242 23.49 -5.48 13.35
CA ILE A 242 23.32 -6.92 13.12
C ILE A 242 24.55 -7.53 12.45
N LEU A 243 25.17 -6.85 11.47
CA LEU A 243 26.37 -7.34 10.80
C LEU A 243 27.56 -7.44 11.76
N ILE A 244 27.77 -6.40 12.58
CA ILE A 244 28.83 -6.37 13.61
C ILE A 244 28.59 -7.45 14.67
N LEU A 245 27.34 -7.64 15.11
CA LEU A 245 26.97 -8.61 16.13
C LEU A 245 26.73 -10.03 15.60
N SER A 246 26.82 -10.24 14.28
CA SER A 246 26.63 -11.55 13.65
C SER A 246 27.53 -12.67 14.22
N PRO A 247 28.79 -12.43 14.64
CA PRO A 247 29.60 -13.45 15.30
C PRO A 247 29.04 -13.84 16.67
N GLU A 248 28.49 -12.88 17.43
CA GLU A 248 27.88 -13.15 18.73
C GLU A 248 26.63 -14.00 18.57
N ILE A 249 25.75 -13.66 17.62
CA ILE A 249 24.56 -14.42 17.30
C ILE A 249 24.93 -15.88 16.97
N LYS A 250 25.95 -16.11 16.13
CA LYS A 250 26.44 -17.46 15.81
C LYS A 250 26.90 -18.22 17.05
N ARG A 251 27.61 -17.55 17.97
CA ARG A 251 28.06 -18.15 19.23
C ARG A 251 26.88 -18.52 20.13
N THR A 252 25.90 -17.64 20.27
CA THR A 252 24.69 -17.88 21.08
C THR A 252 23.87 -19.04 20.51
N ILE A 253 23.67 -19.11 19.19
CA ILE A 253 22.96 -20.22 18.53
C ILE A 253 23.71 -21.54 18.74
N LYS A 254 25.04 -21.54 18.56
CA LYS A 254 25.84 -22.76 18.80
C LYS A 254 25.71 -23.24 20.25
N LYS A 255 25.76 -22.32 21.21
CA LYS A 255 25.60 -22.63 22.63
C LYS A 255 24.21 -23.22 22.92
N TYR A 256 23.15 -22.58 22.40
CA TYR A 256 21.78 -23.05 22.53
C TYR A 256 21.62 -24.52 22.13
N TRP A 257 22.12 -24.92 20.96
CA TRP A 257 22.00 -26.32 20.51
C TRP A 257 22.82 -27.31 21.35
N VAL A 258 23.97 -26.88 21.88
CA VAL A 258 24.77 -27.70 22.80
C VAL A 258 24.04 -27.92 24.13
N ASP A 259 23.46 -26.87 24.69
CA ASP A 259 22.76 -26.94 25.98
C ASP A 259 21.41 -27.66 25.83
N PHE A 260 20.66 -27.41 24.76
CA PHE A 260 19.44 -28.14 24.40
C PHE A 260 19.69 -29.65 24.27
N GLY A 261 20.80 -30.06 23.64
CA GLY A 261 21.18 -31.47 23.52
C GLY A 261 21.51 -32.14 24.86
N LYS A 262 22.00 -31.39 25.84
CA LYS A 262 22.25 -31.90 27.21
C LYS A 262 20.96 -32.07 27.99
N GLU A 263 20.03 -31.12 27.84
CA GLU A 263 18.74 -31.15 28.53
C GLU A 263 17.80 -32.22 27.96
N TRP A 264 17.91 -32.52 26.66
CA TRP A 264 17.04 -33.47 25.96
C TRP A 264 17.83 -34.60 25.27
N PRO A 265 18.51 -35.48 26.05
CA PRO A 265 19.35 -36.55 25.53
C PRO A 265 18.49 -37.66 24.88
N GLY A 266 18.21 -37.51 23.59
CA GLY A 266 17.36 -38.44 22.82
C GLY A 266 16.67 -37.78 21.63
N VAL A 267 16.60 -36.45 21.61
CA VAL A 267 16.08 -35.69 20.47
C VAL A 267 17.19 -35.50 19.43
N LYS A 268 16.90 -35.80 18.16
CA LYS A 268 17.81 -35.48 17.05
C LYS A 268 17.91 -33.95 16.91
N LEU A 269 19.10 -33.42 17.16
CA LEU A 269 19.39 -32.01 16.91
C LEU A 269 19.45 -31.74 15.40
N PRO A 270 18.96 -30.58 14.93
CA PRO A 270 19.22 -30.14 13.56
C PRO A 270 20.73 -30.00 13.34
N LYS A 271 21.20 -30.50 12.19
CA LYS A 271 22.61 -30.42 11.78
C LYS A 271 22.98 -29.01 11.35
#